data_AF-A0A8H9J0L7-F1
#
_entry.id   AF-A0A8H9J0L7-F1
#
_cell.length_a   1.000
_cell.length_b   1.000
_cell.length_c   1.000
_cell.angle_alpha   90.00
_cell.angle_beta   90.00
_cell.angle_gamma   90.00
#
_symmetry.space_group_name_H-M   'P 1'
#
loop_
_entity.id
_entity.type
_entity.pdbx_description
1 polymer ?
#
loop_
_entity_poly.entity_id
_entity_poly.type
_entity_poly.pdbx_seq_one_letter_code
_entity_poly.pdbx_strand_id
1 'polypeptide(L)'
;MPQWRAPTKGEHRWRAVAVVVATVALQLLLPNELVIRPWWLLPAVTGLLVIALLIVNPGRVSKRSPLDRTIALCIVAVVSVANAASAVQLVDGIIGGSIADRPGSVLASAGIVYWSNIVAFSLWYWEFDRGGPGRRATGDSRFPDFLFPQMTSPEFTSRNWRPTYPDYLYLSFTNSTAFSPTDVMPLRPWAKMTMMLQSAISLVIALLVIAWAVGSLKS
;
A
#
# COMPACT_ATOMS: atom_id res chain seq x y z
N MET A 1 -15.10 -16.00 23.26
CA MET A 1 -14.09 -16.27 22.20
C MET A 1 -13.67 -14.93 21.60
N PRO A 2 -12.41 -14.76 21.17
CA PRO A 2 -11.98 -13.51 20.55
C PRO A 2 -12.75 -13.18 19.26
N GLN A 3 -13.05 -11.90 19.01
CA GLN A 3 -13.87 -11.47 17.86
C GLN A 3 -13.28 -11.92 16.51
N TRP A 4 -11.94 -11.96 16.38
CA TRP A 4 -11.27 -12.39 15.15
C TRP A 4 -11.40 -13.88 14.81
N ARG A 5 -11.96 -14.69 15.72
CA ARG A 5 -12.28 -16.11 15.49
C ARG A 5 -13.75 -16.35 15.14
N ALA A 6 -14.58 -15.30 15.13
CA ALA A 6 -15.97 -15.41 14.69
C ALA A 6 -16.05 -15.44 13.16
N PRO A 7 -16.72 -16.41 12.54
CA PRO A 7 -16.96 -16.40 11.10
C PRO A 7 -17.76 -15.17 10.67
N THR A 8 -17.38 -14.55 9.56
CA THR A 8 -18.04 -13.38 8.99
C THR A 8 -18.28 -13.57 7.48
N LYS A 9 -19.27 -12.89 6.89
CA LYS A 9 -19.51 -12.95 5.43
C LYS A 9 -18.34 -12.36 4.66
N GLY A 10 -17.75 -13.01 3.64
CA GLY A 10 -16.61 -12.46 2.88
C GLY A 10 -16.74 -10.97 2.48
N GLU A 11 -15.65 -10.20 2.61
CA GLU A 11 -15.60 -8.78 2.23
C GLU A 11 -15.73 -8.61 0.71
N HIS A 12 -16.30 -7.50 0.24
CA HIS A 12 -16.25 -7.13 -1.17
C HIS A 12 -14.95 -6.36 -1.49
N ARG A 13 -14.28 -6.72 -2.59
CA ARG A 13 -13.01 -6.09 -3.02
C ARG A 13 -13.15 -4.71 -3.63
N TRP A 14 -14.37 -4.22 -3.85
CA TRP A 14 -14.62 -2.96 -4.58
C TRP A 14 -13.89 -1.77 -3.95
N ARG A 15 -13.68 -1.75 -2.63
CA ARG A 15 -12.92 -0.69 -1.94
C ARG A 15 -11.45 -0.66 -2.35
N ALA A 16 -10.81 -1.83 -2.43
CA ALA A 16 -9.45 -1.96 -2.92
C ALA A 16 -9.36 -1.58 -4.39
N VAL A 17 -10.28 -2.09 -5.22
CA VAL A 17 -10.35 -1.75 -6.65
C VAL A 17 -10.55 -0.24 -6.85
N ALA A 18 -11.45 0.38 -6.10
CA ALA A 18 -11.72 1.82 -6.19
C ALA A 18 -10.48 2.65 -5.86
N VAL A 19 -9.72 2.28 -4.82
CA VAL A 19 -8.47 2.99 -4.46
C VAL A 19 -7.40 2.82 -5.53
N VAL A 20 -7.22 1.62 -6.08
CA VAL A 20 -6.23 1.41 -7.15
C VAL A 20 -6.65 2.12 -8.44
N VAL A 21 -7.93 2.06 -8.83
CA VAL A 21 -8.45 2.79 -10.00
C VAL A 21 -8.30 4.30 -9.82
N ALA A 22 -8.62 4.83 -8.64
CA ALA A 22 -8.40 6.24 -8.33
C ALA A 22 -6.91 6.61 -8.41
N THR A 23 -6.02 5.70 -8.01
CA THR A 23 -4.56 5.90 -8.10
C THR A 23 -4.08 5.92 -9.55
N VAL A 24 -4.58 5.01 -10.40
CA VAL A 24 -4.30 5.03 -11.85
C VAL A 24 -4.84 6.31 -12.48
N ALA A 25 -6.07 6.70 -12.16
CA ALA A 25 -6.65 7.95 -12.66
C ALA A 25 -5.82 9.17 -12.25
N LEU A 26 -5.36 9.24 -11.00
CA LEU A 26 -4.46 10.29 -10.52
C LEU A 26 -3.15 10.33 -11.32
N GLN A 27 -2.57 9.17 -11.62
CA GLN A 27 -1.34 9.05 -12.41
C GLN A 27 -1.53 9.49 -13.87
N LEU A 28 -2.68 9.17 -14.48
CA LEU A 28 -2.98 9.49 -15.88
C LEU A 28 -3.42 10.95 -16.08
N LEU A 29 -4.08 11.55 -15.09
CA LEU A 29 -4.52 12.95 -15.12
C LEU A 29 -3.36 13.93 -14.88
N LEU A 30 -2.21 13.43 -14.43
CA LEU A 30 -1.05 14.27 -14.21
C LEU A 30 -0.47 14.70 -15.57
N PRO A 31 -0.22 16.01 -15.78
CA PRO A 31 0.43 16.50 -16.99
C PRO A 31 1.75 15.76 -17.23
N ASN A 32 1.97 15.28 -18.47
CA ASN A 32 3.20 14.58 -18.87
C ASN A 32 4.47 15.41 -18.60
N GLU A 33 4.34 16.73 -18.48
CA GLU A 33 5.43 17.66 -18.16
C GLU A 33 5.89 17.58 -16.70
N LEU A 34 5.07 17.00 -15.82
CA LEU A 34 5.31 16.88 -14.39
C LEU A 34 5.84 15.50 -13.99
N VAL A 35 5.89 14.53 -14.91
CA VAL A 35 6.25 13.13 -14.62
C VAL A 35 7.64 12.79 -15.14
N ILE A 36 8.44 12.12 -14.31
CA ILE A 36 9.76 11.60 -14.66
C ILE A 36 9.63 10.54 -15.76
N ARG A 37 10.44 10.65 -16.81
CA ARG A 37 10.46 9.64 -17.88
C ARG A 37 11.17 8.36 -17.40
N PRO A 38 10.61 7.16 -17.69
CA PRO A 38 9.42 6.93 -18.51
C PRO A 38 8.10 7.07 -17.73
N TRP A 39 7.25 8.01 -18.17
CA TRP A 39 5.96 8.35 -17.54
C TRP A 39 4.97 7.18 -17.47
N TRP A 40 5.15 6.17 -18.34
CA TRP A 40 4.28 5.00 -18.42
C TRP A 40 4.62 3.95 -17.35
N LEU A 41 5.77 4.02 -16.68
CA LEU A 41 6.20 2.99 -15.73
C LEU A 41 5.26 2.90 -14.52
N LEU A 42 4.98 4.04 -13.88
CA LEU A 42 4.07 4.13 -12.73
C LEU A 42 2.63 3.66 -13.04
N PRO A 43 1.96 4.17 -14.10
CA PRO A 43 0.63 3.71 -14.46
C PRO A 43 0.61 2.27 -14.99
N ALA A 44 1.67 1.79 -15.65
CA ALA A 44 1.74 0.38 -16.04
C ALA A 44 1.83 -0.54 -14.82
N VAL A 45 2.67 -0.21 -13.84
CA VAL A 45 2.82 -0.96 -12.58
C VAL A 45 1.51 -0.97 -11.81
N THR A 46 0.86 0.19 -11.67
CA THR A 46 -0.42 0.31 -10.95
C THR A 46 -1.58 -0.35 -11.74
N GLY A 47 -1.58 -0.27 -13.06
CA GLY A 47 -2.51 -0.99 -13.93
C GLY A 47 -2.36 -2.50 -13.80
N LEU A 48 -1.13 -2.99 -13.64
CA LEU A 48 -0.84 -4.41 -13.41
C LEU A 48 -1.40 -4.87 -12.04
N LEU A 49 -1.39 -4.01 -11.01
CA LEU A 49 -2.13 -4.22 -9.75
C LEU A 49 -3.64 -4.33 -9.96
N VAL A 50 -4.23 -3.47 -10.80
CA VAL A 50 -5.68 -3.55 -11.13
C VAL A 50 -5.98 -4.89 -11.79
N ILE A 51 -5.21 -5.27 -12.81
CA ILE A 51 -5.37 -6.53 -13.54
C ILE A 51 -5.25 -7.71 -12.57
N ALA A 52 -4.28 -7.68 -11.66
CA ALA A 52 -4.15 -8.67 -10.59
C ALA A 52 -5.40 -8.79 -9.73
N LEU A 53 -5.91 -7.65 -9.26
CA LEU A 53 -7.09 -7.61 -8.40
C LEU A 53 -8.34 -8.12 -9.12
N LEU A 54 -8.47 -7.82 -10.41
CA LEU A 54 -9.61 -8.22 -11.25
C LEU A 54 -9.56 -9.70 -11.64
N ILE A 55 -8.40 -10.22 -12.06
CA ILE A 55 -8.22 -11.65 -12.45
C ILE A 55 -8.44 -12.56 -11.24
N VAL A 56 -8.01 -12.13 -10.06
CA VAL A 56 -8.00 -12.99 -8.87
C VAL A 56 -9.38 -13.18 -8.22
N ASN A 57 -10.33 -12.24 -8.36
CA ASN A 57 -11.79 -12.46 -8.11
C ASN A 57 -12.61 -11.17 -8.29
N PRO A 58 -13.58 -11.09 -9.22
CA PRO A 58 -14.45 -9.92 -9.37
C PRO A 58 -15.58 -9.83 -8.30
N GLY A 59 -15.72 -10.83 -7.42
CA GLY A 59 -16.87 -10.97 -6.52
C GLY A 59 -16.59 -10.89 -5.00
N ARG A 60 -17.42 -11.60 -4.22
CA ARG A 60 -17.21 -11.77 -2.77
C ARG A 60 -16.06 -12.75 -2.53
N VAL A 61 -15.15 -12.40 -1.62
CA VAL A 61 -14.00 -13.26 -1.34
C VAL A 61 -14.46 -14.56 -0.64
N SER A 62 -14.33 -15.70 -1.31
CA SER A 62 -14.54 -17.05 -0.77
C SER A 62 -13.23 -17.70 -0.32
N LYS A 63 -13.29 -18.90 0.28
CA LYS A 63 -12.09 -19.72 0.62
C LYS A 63 -11.31 -19.99 -0.68
N ARG A 64 -10.16 -19.32 -0.83
CA ARG A 64 -9.33 -19.37 -2.04
C ARG A 64 -8.58 -20.68 -2.23
N SER A 65 -8.26 -20.96 -3.49
CA SER A 65 -7.22 -21.90 -3.87
C SER A 65 -5.83 -21.35 -3.49
N PRO A 66 -4.82 -22.21 -3.24
CA PRO A 66 -3.45 -21.77 -3.02
C PRO A 66 -2.85 -21.02 -4.23
N LEU A 67 -3.31 -21.30 -5.45
CA LEU A 67 -2.84 -20.68 -6.68
C LEU A 67 -3.18 -19.18 -6.75
N ASP A 68 -4.44 -18.82 -6.45
CA ASP A 68 -4.90 -17.42 -6.46
C ASP A 68 -4.14 -16.55 -5.45
N ARG A 69 -3.76 -17.16 -4.32
CA ARG A 69 -2.91 -16.52 -3.34
C ARG A 69 -1.52 -16.27 -3.93
N THR A 70 -0.85 -17.30 -4.44
CA THR A 70 0.49 -17.15 -5.02
C THR A 70 0.54 -16.08 -6.10
N ILE A 71 -0.43 -16.06 -7.02
CA ILE A 71 -0.54 -15.04 -8.06
C ILE A 71 -0.65 -13.64 -7.46
N ALA A 72 -1.54 -13.43 -6.48
CA ALA A 72 -1.67 -12.16 -5.80
C ALA A 72 -0.36 -11.72 -5.11
N LEU A 73 0.33 -12.63 -4.42
CA LEU A 73 1.60 -12.30 -3.75
C LEU A 73 2.70 -11.95 -4.74
N CYS A 74 2.84 -12.71 -5.83
CA CYS A 74 3.80 -12.44 -6.88
C CYS A 74 3.58 -11.06 -7.51
N ILE A 75 2.32 -10.71 -7.81
CA ILE A 75 2.02 -9.43 -8.43
C ILE A 75 2.31 -8.27 -7.47
N VAL A 76 1.89 -8.37 -6.21
CA VAL A 76 2.19 -7.33 -5.24
C VAL A 76 3.72 -7.20 -5.04
N ALA A 77 4.47 -8.31 -5.02
CA ALA A 77 5.93 -8.27 -4.96
C ALA A 77 6.57 -7.58 -6.17
N VAL A 78 6.13 -7.91 -7.39
CA VAL A 78 6.59 -7.25 -8.63
C VAL A 78 6.32 -5.74 -8.57
N VAL A 79 5.14 -5.36 -8.10
CA VAL A 79 4.76 -3.95 -7.99
C VAL A 79 5.58 -3.23 -6.92
N SER A 80 5.86 -3.86 -5.78
CA SER A 80 6.77 -3.31 -4.78
C SER A 80 8.17 -3.09 -5.34
N VAL A 81 8.71 -4.03 -6.13
CA VAL A 81 10.01 -3.89 -6.79
C VAL A 81 10.00 -2.75 -7.80
N ALA A 82 8.95 -2.65 -8.62
CA ALA A 82 8.85 -1.60 -9.62
C ALA A 82 8.62 -0.21 -8.99
N ASN A 83 7.90 -0.12 -7.87
CA ASN A 83 7.75 1.10 -7.10
C ASN A 83 9.08 1.52 -6.45
N ALA A 84 9.85 0.55 -5.94
CA ALA A 84 11.21 0.80 -5.44
C ALA A 84 12.14 1.28 -6.57
N ALA A 85 12.08 0.69 -7.76
CA ALA A 85 12.83 1.15 -8.93
C ALA A 85 12.43 2.57 -9.35
N SER A 86 11.14 2.90 -9.29
CA SER A 86 10.64 4.26 -9.56
C SER A 86 11.14 5.26 -8.52
N ALA A 87 11.21 4.87 -7.25
CA ALA A 87 11.82 5.67 -6.20
C ALA A 87 13.32 5.90 -6.46
N VAL A 88 14.08 4.88 -6.87
CA VAL A 88 15.49 5.01 -7.24
C VAL A 88 15.67 5.96 -8.42
N GLN A 89 14.85 5.86 -9.47
CA GLN A 89 14.91 6.78 -10.60
C GLN A 89 14.62 8.23 -10.19
N LEU A 90 13.68 8.44 -9.26
CA LEU A 90 13.43 9.77 -8.68
C LEU A 90 14.67 10.28 -7.93
N VAL A 91 15.35 9.43 -7.16
CA VAL A 91 16.61 9.78 -6.47
C VAL A 91 17.68 10.19 -7.48
N ASP A 92 17.92 9.36 -8.49
CA ASP A 92 18.94 9.59 -9.51
C ASP A 92 18.64 10.85 -10.32
N GLY A 93 17.37 11.11 -10.64
CA GLY A 93 16.93 12.30 -11.35
C GLY A 93 17.12 13.60 -10.55
N ILE A 94 16.88 13.56 -9.25
CA ILE A 94 17.10 14.68 -8.31
C ILE A 94 18.60 14.95 -8.15
N ILE A 95 19.40 13.93 -7.89
CA ILE A 95 20.85 14.06 -7.65
C ILE A 95 21.59 14.45 -8.93
N GLY A 96 21.23 13.84 -10.06
CA GLY A 96 21.85 14.09 -11.36
C GLY A 96 21.47 15.42 -12.03
N GLY A 97 20.65 16.26 -11.38
CA GLY A 97 20.27 17.59 -11.87
C GLY A 97 19.29 17.61 -13.04
N SER A 98 18.98 16.47 -13.65
CA SER A 98 18.12 16.37 -14.86
C SER A 98 16.69 16.89 -14.69
N ILE A 99 16.22 17.05 -13.46
CA ILE A 99 14.83 17.43 -13.12
C ILE A 99 14.80 18.61 -12.13
N ALA A 100 15.96 19.12 -11.72
CA ALA A 100 16.07 20.13 -10.67
C ALA A 100 15.44 21.48 -11.06
N ASP A 101 15.38 21.78 -12.36
CA ASP A 101 14.87 23.06 -12.89
C ASP A 101 13.33 23.16 -12.94
N ARG A 102 12.59 22.11 -12.53
CA ARG A 102 11.11 22.08 -12.58
C ARG A 102 10.51 21.71 -11.23
N PRO A 103 10.35 22.67 -10.31
CA PRO A 103 9.92 22.38 -8.95
C PRO A 103 8.59 21.63 -8.83
N GLY A 104 7.61 22.01 -9.67
CA GLY A 104 6.30 21.34 -9.70
C GLY A 104 6.37 19.88 -10.13
N SER A 105 7.29 19.52 -11.02
CA SER A 105 7.44 18.15 -11.51
C SER A 105 8.01 17.22 -10.45
N VAL A 106 9.03 17.69 -9.73
CA VAL A 106 9.67 16.91 -8.66
C VAL A 106 8.67 16.65 -7.53
N LEU A 107 7.96 17.68 -7.07
CA LEU A 107 6.97 17.54 -6.00
C LEU A 107 5.80 16.63 -6.39
N ALA A 108 5.26 16.79 -7.60
CA ALA A 108 4.13 15.98 -8.05
C ALA A 108 4.54 14.51 -8.24
N SER A 109 5.69 14.26 -8.87
CA SER A 109 6.23 12.90 -9.04
C SER A 109 6.50 12.23 -7.70
N ALA A 110 7.14 12.93 -6.76
CA ALA A 110 7.41 12.39 -5.45
C ALA A 110 6.13 12.09 -4.66
N GLY A 111 5.13 12.97 -4.73
CA GLY A 111 3.82 12.75 -4.11
C GLY A 111 3.13 11.49 -4.65
N ILE A 112 3.19 11.25 -5.96
CA ILE A 112 2.63 10.05 -6.59
C ILE A 112 3.37 8.80 -6.19
N VAL A 113 4.70 8.82 -6.19
CA VAL A 113 5.52 7.67 -5.77
C VAL A 113 5.25 7.34 -4.30
N TYR A 114 5.15 8.37 -3.45
CA TYR A 114 4.80 8.24 -2.04
C TYR A 114 3.41 7.62 -1.85
N TRP A 115 2.39 8.14 -2.56
CA TRP A 115 1.03 7.59 -2.52
C TRP A 115 0.97 6.16 -3.05
N SER A 116 1.65 5.87 -4.16
CA SER A 116 1.70 4.53 -4.76
C SER A 116 2.36 3.52 -3.81
N ASN A 117 3.37 3.96 -3.04
CA ASN A 117 3.97 3.17 -1.98
C ASN A 117 2.95 2.80 -0.90
N ILE A 118 2.18 3.78 -0.41
CA ILE A 118 1.11 3.54 0.58
C ILE A 118 0.08 2.53 0.04
N VAL A 119 -0.37 2.71 -1.20
CA VAL A 119 -1.37 1.81 -1.81
C VAL A 119 -0.80 0.40 -1.96
N ALA A 120 0.42 0.24 -2.47
CA ALA A 120 1.06 -1.06 -2.63
C ALA A 120 1.19 -1.81 -1.29
N PHE A 121 1.70 -1.14 -0.26
CA PHE A 121 1.85 -1.76 1.07
C PHE A 121 0.51 -2.04 1.76
N SER A 122 -0.51 -1.20 1.54
CA SER A 122 -1.88 -1.47 2.05
C SER A 122 -2.45 -2.77 1.52
N LEU A 123 -2.21 -3.07 0.23
CA LEU A 123 -2.62 -4.30 -0.41
C LEU A 123 -1.81 -5.49 0.10
N TRP A 124 -0.50 -5.31 0.34
CA TRP A 124 0.36 -6.31 0.99
C TRP A 124 -0.22 -6.74 2.34
N TYR A 125 -0.51 -5.77 3.22
CA TYR A 125 -1.05 -6.05 4.54
C TYR A 125 -2.43 -6.70 4.46
N TRP A 126 -3.31 -6.18 3.61
CA TRP A 126 -4.66 -6.71 3.44
C TRP A 126 -4.67 -8.12 2.83
N GLU A 127 -3.73 -8.50 1.98
CA GLU A 127 -3.71 -9.82 1.32
C GLU A 127 -2.94 -10.88 2.13
N PHE A 128 -1.97 -10.47 2.94
CA PHE A 128 -1.21 -11.39 3.78
C PHE A 128 -1.86 -11.68 5.13
N ASP A 129 -2.44 -10.68 5.80
CA ASP A 129 -2.95 -10.85 7.17
C ASP A 129 -3.95 -12.00 7.26
N ARG A 130 -3.63 -12.97 8.13
CA ARG A 130 -4.41 -14.19 8.40
C ARG A 130 -4.74 -15.00 7.16
N GLY A 131 -3.84 -14.99 6.17
CA GLY A 131 -4.02 -15.74 4.93
C GLY A 131 -4.95 -15.07 3.92
N GLY A 132 -5.21 -13.76 4.08
CA GLY A 132 -5.99 -12.94 3.16
C GLY A 132 -7.48 -12.86 3.51
N PRO A 133 -8.25 -11.98 2.84
CA PRO A 133 -9.62 -11.64 3.21
C PRO A 133 -10.59 -12.85 3.24
N GLY A 134 -10.35 -13.84 2.39
CA GLY A 134 -11.17 -15.05 2.31
C GLY A 134 -10.98 -15.96 3.52
N ARG A 135 -9.73 -16.17 3.96
CA ARG A 135 -9.41 -16.97 5.16
C ARG A 135 -9.65 -16.18 6.44
N ARG A 136 -9.50 -14.86 6.43
CA ARG A 136 -9.94 -13.99 7.54
C ARG A 136 -11.41 -14.15 7.86
N ALA A 137 -12.25 -14.26 6.84
CA ALA A 137 -13.68 -14.38 7.01
C ALA A 137 -14.11 -15.70 7.69
N THR A 138 -13.26 -16.74 7.69
CA THR A 138 -13.61 -18.05 8.23
C THR A 138 -13.39 -18.15 9.74
N GLY A 139 -12.58 -17.26 10.32
CA GLY A 139 -12.26 -17.28 11.75
C GLY A 139 -11.26 -18.40 12.15
N ASP A 140 -10.67 -19.09 11.18
CA ASP A 140 -9.81 -20.26 11.42
C ASP A 140 -8.43 -19.90 12.01
N SER A 141 -8.02 -18.62 11.93
CA SER A 141 -6.71 -18.20 12.46
C SER A 141 -6.71 -18.10 13.98
N ARG A 142 -5.81 -18.86 14.63
CA ARG A 142 -5.62 -18.81 16.09
C ARG A 142 -5.14 -17.43 16.56
N PHE A 143 -4.22 -16.82 15.82
CA PHE A 143 -3.62 -15.52 16.13
C PHE A 143 -3.72 -14.57 14.93
N PRO A 144 -3.94 -13.26 15.12
CA PRO A 144 -3.86 -12.29 14.04
C PRO A 144 -2.40 -12.00 13.66
N ASP A 145 -2.15 -11.55 12.43
CA ASP A 145 -0.80 -11.09 12.05
C ASP A 145 -0.61 -9.60 12.37
N PHE A 146 -1.69 -8.82 12.28
CA PHE A 146 -1.82 -7.47 12.80
C PHE A 146 -2.89 -7.38 13.89
N LEU A 147 -2.53 -6.82 15.04
CA LEU A 147 -3.46 -6.56 16.14
C LEU A 147 -3.98 -5.13 16.02
N PHE A 148 -5.23 -5.00 15.60
CA PHE A 148 -5.90 -3.69 15.53
C PHE A 148 -6.47 -3.32 16.92
N PRO A 149 -6.55 -2.02 17.28
CA PRO A 149 -7.11 -1.58 18.56
C PRO A 149 -8.51 -2.12 18.84
N GLN A 150 -9.32 -2.25 17.79
CA GLN A 150 -10.68 -2.78 17.86
C GLN A 150 -10.73 -4.25 18.32
N MET A 151 -9.62 -4.97 18.22
CA MET A 151 -9.50 -6.35 18.71
C MET A 151 -9.22 -6.42 20.21
N THR A 152 -8.61 -5.38 20.79
CA THR A 152 -8.25 -5.32 22.22
C THR A 152 -9.28 -4.59 23.07
N SER A 153 -10.11 -3.75 22.45
CA SER A 153 -11.14 -2.95 23.13
C SER A 153 -12.54 -3.24 22.59
N PRO A 154 -13.08 -4.45 22.83
CA PRO A 154 -14.37 -4.89 22.27
C PRO A 154 -15.58 -4.08 22.74
N GLU A 155 -15.45 -3.33 23.83
CA GLU A 155 -16.47 -2.42 24.37
C GLU A 155 -16.73 -1.20 23.47
N PHE A 156 -15.77 -0.81 22.63
CA PHE A 156 -15.90 0.31 21.68
C PHE A 156 -16.14 -0.15 20.25
N THR A 157 -16.45 -1.43 20.02
CA THR A 157 -16.54 -2.01 18.67
C THR A 157 -17.82 -2.81 18.48
N SER A 158 -18.32 -2.83 17.24
CA SER A 158 -19.44 -3.70 16.90
C SER A 158 -19.06 -5.16 17.10
N ARG A 159 -20.00 -6.00 17.59
CA ARG A 159 -19.75 -7.44 17.84
C ARG A 159 -19.21 -8.22 16.63
N ASN A 160 -19.50 -7.75 15.42
CA ASN A 160 -19.08 -8.36 14.15
C ASN A 160 -17.96 -7.57 13.46
N TRP A 161 -17.23 -6.74 14.21
CA TRP A 161 -16.13 -5.96 13.66
C TRP A 161 -15.04 -6.88 13.12
N ARG A 162 -14.42 -6.43 12.04
CA ARG A 162 -13.27 -7.06 11.42
C ARG A 162 -12.51 -6.00 10.63
N PRO A 163 -11.20 -6.15 10.44
CA PRO A 163 -10.46 -5.26 9.56
C PRO A 163 -10.90 -5.50 8.11
N THR A 164 -11.19 -4.40 7.46
CA THR A 164 -11.54 -4.24 6.05
C THR A 164 -10.41 -3.51 5.33
N TYR A 165 -10.44 -3.47 3.99
CA TYR A 165 -9.36 -2.82 3.22
C TYR A 165 -9.00 -1.39 3.70
N PRO A 166 -9.96 -0.49 4.02
CA PRO A 166 -9.65 0.83 4.56
C PRO A 166 -8.79 0.81 5.83
N ASP A 167 -8.95 -0.18 6.71
CA ASP A 167 -8.14 -0.30 7.93
C ASP A 167 -6.65 -0.57 7.59
N TYR A 168 -6.39 -1.32 6.52
CA TYR A 168 -5.03 -1.58 6.03
C TYR A 168 -4.46 -0.40 5.23
N LEU A 169 -5.31 0.38 4.54
CA LEU A 169 -4.90 1.63 3.91
C LEU A 169 -4.48 2.65 4.98
N TYR A 170 -5.26 2.77 6.05
CA TYR A 170 -4.91 3.59 7.21
C TYR A 170 -3.61 3.13 7.85
N LEU A 171 -3.46 1.83 8.15
CA LEU A 171 -2.20 1.25 8.65
C LEU A 171 -1.00 1.61 7.77
N SER A 172 -1.16 1.45 6.45
CA SER A 172 -0.09 1.77 5.50
C SER A 172 0.25 3.26 5.51
N PHE A 173 -0.76 4.12 5.52
CA PHE A 173 -0.57 5.57 5.58
C PHE A 173 0.15 6.01 6.85
N THR A 174 -0.25 5.49 8.02
CA THR A 174 0.37 5.84 9.30
C THR A 174 1.79 5.30 9.41
N ASN A 175 2.05 4.08 8.91
CA ASN A 175 3.39 3.50 8.88
C ASN A 175 4.35 4.23 7.91
N SER A 176 3.83 4.79 6.82
CA SER A 176 4.60 5.63 5.88
C SER A 176 4.87 7.04 6.38
N THR A 177 3.97 7.62 7.18
CA THR A 177 4.09 9.00 7.67
C THR A 177 4.83 9.10 9.00
N ALA A 178 4.73 8.08 9.86
CA ALA A 178 5.34 8.05 11.21
C ALA A 178 4.95 9.22 12.15
N PHE A 179 3.97 10.05 11.78
CA PHE A 179 3.44 11.16 12.59
C PHE A 179 2.12 10.82 13.31
N SER A 180 1.54 9.66 13.03
CA SER A 180 0.29 9.18 13.64
C SER A 180 0.59 8.29 14.86
N PRO A 181 -0.33 8.16 15.83
CA PRO A 181 -0.26 7.09 16.82
C PRO A 181 -0.14 5.72 16.11
N THR A 182 0.89 4.96 16.46
CA THR A 182 1.10 3.58 15.99
C THR A 182 0.22 2.65 16.80
N ASP A 183 -1.01 2.45 16.33
CA ASP A 183 -2.09 1.77 17.05
C ASP A 183 -2.22 0.28 16.66
N VAL A 184 -1.86 -0.08 15.43
CA VAL A 184 -1.84 -1.47 14.95
C VAL A 184 -0.49 -2.13 15.21
N MET A 185 -0.47 -3.23 15.97
CA MET A 185 0.77 -3.96 16.28
C MET A 185 1.07 -5.09 15.29
N PRO A 186 2.26 -5.14 14.68
CA PRO A 186 2.70 -6.28 13.87
C PRO A 186 3.13 -7.45 14.77
N LEU A 187 2.35 -8.53 14.80
CA LEU A 187 2.60 -9.70 15.65
C LEU A 187 3.53 -10.73 15.01
N ARG A 188 3.54 -10.83 13.67
CA ARG A 188 4.39 -11.79 12.94
C ARG A 188 5.73 -11.17 12.51
N PRO A 189 6.81 -11.98 12.42
CA PRO A 189 8.09 -11.50 11.90
C PRO A 189 7.99 -10.87 10.51
N TRP A 190 7.25 -11.49 9.58
CA TRP A 190 7.06 -10.94 8.24
C TRP A 190 6.41 -9.55 8.29
N ALA A 191 5.38 -9.36 9.13
CA ALA A 191 4.67 -8.09 9.28
C ALA A 191 5.61 -6.99 9.76
N LYS A 192 6.47 -7.31 10.74
CA LYS A 192 7.52 -6.39 11.23
C LYS A 192 8.50 -6.00 10.13
N MET A 193 8.99 -6.97 9.34
CA MET A 193 9.94 -6.71 8.27
C MET A 193 9.32 -5.90 7.13
N THR A 194 8.07 -6.19 6.75
CA THR A 194 7.35 -5.45 5.71
C THR A 194 7.07 -4.01 6.16
N MET A 195 6.66 -3.78 7.41
CA MET A 195 6.49 -2.44 7.96
C MET A 195 7.82 -1.67 8.00
N MET A 196 8.91 -2.31 8.44
CA MET A 196 10.25 -1.72 8.46
C MET A 196 10.68 -1.29 7.05
N LEU A 197 10.49 -2.16 6.05
CA LEU A 197 10.81 -1.84 4.66
C LEU A 197 9.98 -0.67 4.13
N GLN A 198 8.66 -0.66 4.38
CA GLN A 198 7.80 0.45 3.97
C GLN A 198 8.26 1.78 4.56
N SER A 199 8.53 1.82 5.87
CA SER A 199 8.95 3.04 6.55
C SER A 199 10.31 3.51 6.04
N ALA A 200 11.26 2.60 5.78
CA ALA A 200 12.56 2.94 5.17
C ALA A 200 12.40 3.58 3.78
N ILE A 201 11.59 2.98 2.89
CA ILE A 201 11.31 3.53 1.56
C ILE A 201 10.65 4.91 1.69
N SER A 202 9.66 5.04 2.58
CA SER A 202 8.91 6.29 2.77
C SER A 202 9.81 7.40 3.31
N LEU A 203 10.71 7.07 4.23
CA LEU A 203 11.69 8.00 4.79
C LEU A 203 12.69 8.49 3.74
N VAL A 204 13.21 7.60 2.89
CA VAL A 204 14.11 7.97 1.79
C VAL A 204 13.42 8.94 0.84
N ILE A 205 12.19 8.64 0.42
CA ILE A 205 11.42 9.53 -0.47
C ILE A 205 11.23 10.91 0.20
N ALA A 206 10.79 10.95 1.46
CA ALA A 206 10.54 12.21 2.16
C ALA A 206 11.82 13.04 2.34
N LEU A 207 12.92 12.44 2.81
CA LEU A 207 14.18 13.14 3.04
C LEU A 207 14.75 13.74 1.75
N LEU A 208 14.67 13.01 0.63
CA LEU A 208 15.18 13.49 -0.65
C LEU A 208 14.36 14.67 -1.19
N VAL A 209 13.04 14.60 -1.08
CA VAL A 209 12.16 15.71 -1.48
C VAL A 209 12.46 16.95 -0.64
N ILE A 210 12.63 16.79 0.67
CA ILE A 210 12.98 17.90 1.57
C ILE A 210 14.36 18.46 1.20
N ALA A 211 15.37 17.60 1.03
CA ALA A 211 16.72 18.02 0.69
C ALA A 211 16.77 18.79 -0.64
N TRP A 212 16.07 18.28 -1.65
CA TRP A 212 15.94 18.95 -2.95
C TRP A 212 15.20 20.28 -2.82
N ALA A 213 14.07 20.33 -2.10
CA ALA A 213 13.30 21.56 -1.92
C ALA A 213 14.14 22.65 -1.23
N VAL A 214 14.90 22.29 -0.19
CA VAL A 214 15.83 23.20 0.48
C VAL A 214 16.96 23.67 -0.45
N GLY A 215 17.49 22.78 -1.29
CA GLY A 215 18.50 23.13 -2.30
C GLY A 215 17.96 24.15 -3.32
N SER A 216 16.74 23.91 -3.83
CA SER A 216 16.10 24.77 -4.83
C SER A 216 15.69 26.16 -4.33
N LEU A 217 15.54 26.35 -3.02
CA LEU A 217 15.25 27.66 -2.42
C LEU A 217 16.49 28.56 -2.32
N LYS A 218 17.70 28.01 -2.44
CA LYS A 218 18.97 28.74 -2.32
C LYS A 218 19.55 29.18 -3.67
N SER A 219 19.02 28.65 -4.77
CA SER A 219 19.35 28.97 -6.16
C SER A 219 18.40 30.02 -6.72
#